data_AF-A0A355F2L5-F1
#
_entry.id   AF-A0A355F2L5-F1
#
_cell.length_a   1.000
_cell.length_b   1.000
_cell.length_c   1.000
_cell.angle_alpha   90.00
_cell.angle_beta   90.00
_cell.angle_gamma   90.00
#
_symmetry.space_group_name_H-M   'P 1'
#
loop_
_entity.id
_entity.type
_entity.pdbx_description
1 polymer ?
#
loop_
_entity_poly.entity_id
_entity_poly.type
_entity_poly.pdbx_seq_one_letter_code
_entity_poly.pdbx_strand_id
1 'polypeptide(L)'
;MGTRIRQPASAGAPDGWTSPWDILRPARRGGGDSMTKPGRGSSGALRGQAGVVRALVVAGFLAWTSGGTVSVEAAEGKGEVAVAAAADLKFALDEIIAALRQRRPDLRVTPTYGSSGNFYSQLSNRAPFDMFFSADRAFIEKLVAQDVTIAGSEFLYAIGRIVVWVPRSSPLDIEKQGIAVLKDPRVRRISIANPRHAPYGRAAEAALRSLGIYEEVKDKLV
;
A
#
# COMPACT_ATOMS: atom_id res chain seq x y z
N MET A 1 3.64 0.36 -6.94
CA MET A 1 2.18 0.08 -7.08
C MET A 1 1.54 0.14 -5.70
N GLY A 2 0.39 0.77 -5.56
CA GLY A 2 -0.33 0.95 -4.31
C GLY A 2 -1.63 0.14 -4.30
N THR A 3 -2.14 -0.20 -3.12
CA THR A 3 -3.44 -0.87 -2.94
C THR A 3 -4.03 -0.57 -1.56
N ARG A 4 -5.34 -0.77 -1.41
CA ARG A 4 -6.02 -0.79 -0.11
C ARG A 4 -6.04 -2.21 0.44
N ILE A 5 -5.80 -2.33 1.73
CA ILE A 5 -5.81 -3.60 2.45
C ILE A 5 -7.22 -3.85 2.99
N ARG A 6 -7.67 -5.10 2.90
CA ARG A 6 -8.92 -5.53 3.51
C ARG A 6 -8.67 -5.74 5.00
N GLN A 7 -9.29 -4.89 5.82
CA GLN A 7 -9.30 -5.09 7.27
C GLN A 7 -10.18 -6.29 7.63
N PRO A 8 -9.83 -7.09 8.67
CA PRO A 8 -10.78 -8.02 9.26
C PRO A 8 -12.01 -7.24 9.77
N ALA A 9 -13.19 -7.86 9.70
CA ALA A 9 -14.49 -7.23 9.96
C ALA A 9 -14.66 -6.56 11.35
N SER A 10 -13.68 -6.69 12.25
CA SER A 10 -13.63 -6.03 13.56
C SER A 10 -13.09 -4.60 13.54
N ALA A 11 -12.53 -4.11 12.43
CA ALA A 11 -12.10 -2.72 12.28
C ALA A 11 -13.07 -2.01 11.34
N GLY A 12 -14.06 -1.32 11.91
CA GLY A 12 -15.01 -0.51 11.16
C GLY A 12 -14.26 0.51 10.30
N ALA A 13 -14.41 0.39 8.98
CA ALA A 13 -14.01 1.49 8.10
C ALA A 13 -14.90 2.70 8.44
N PRO A 14 -14.37 3.92 8.52
CA PRO A 14 -15.21 5.09 8.72
C PRO A 14 -16.21 5.21 7.57
N ASP A 15 -17.50 5.27 7.90
CA ASP A 15 -18.57 5.45 6.94
C ASP A 15 -18.35 6.75 6.15
N GLY A 16 -18.45 6.68 4.81
CA GLY A 16 -18.28 7.84 3.93
C GLY A 16 -16.90 8.05 3.30
N TRP A 17 -15.97 7.09 3.43
CA TRP A 17 -14.64 7.17 2.81
C TRP A 17 -14.67 7.05 1.27
N THR A 18 -14.89 8.16 0.56
CA THR A 18 -14.52 8.31 -0.85
C THR A 18 -13.01 8.50 -0.97
N SER A 19 -12.37 7.87 -1.96
CA SER A 19 -10.91 7.82 -2.08
C SER A 19 -10.31 9.24 -2.16
N PRO A 20 -9.30 9.61 -1.35
CA PRO A 20 -8.56 10.87 -1.50
C PRO A 20 -7.95 11.05 -2.90
N TRP A 21 -7.81 9.95 -3.65
CA TRP A 21 -7.23 9.91 -5.00
C TRP A 21 -8.25 10.01 -6.13
N ASP A 22 -9.56 10.06 -5.83
CA ASP A 22 -10.56 10.40 -6.86
C ASP A 22 -10.34 11.83 -7.40
N ILE A 23 -9.64 12.69 -6.63
CA ILE A 23 -9.21 14.05 -7.03
C ILE A 23 -8.12 14.03 -8.11
N LEU A 24 -7.33 12.95 -8.20
CA LEU A 24 -6.26 12.81 -9.20
C LEU A 24 -6.70 12.06 -10.46
N ARG A 25 -7.95 11.59 -10.55
CA ARG A 25 -8.47 11.02 -11.79
C ARG A 25 -8.71 12.14 -12.80
N PRO A 26 -8.18 12.05 -14.03
CA PRO A 26 -8.60 12.96 -15.09
C PRO A 26 -10.12 12.84 -15.28
N ALA A 27 -10.81 13.98 -15.37
CA ALA A 27 -12.26 14.03 -15.52
C ALA A 27 -12.70 13.18 -16.71
N ARG A 28 -13.53 12.15 -16.46
CA ARG A 28 -14.22 11.45 -17.54
C ARG A 28 -15.12 12.47 -18.25
N ARG A 29 -14.82 12.76 -19.52
CA ARG A 29 -15.80 13.42 -20.40
C ARG A 29 -16.99 12.48 -20.54
N GLY A 30 -18.15 12.92 -20.07
CA GLY A 30 -19.42 12.23 -20.24
C GLY A 30 -19.95 12.32 -21.67
N GLY A 31 -20.82 11.36 -22.00
CA GLY A 31 -21.60 11.27 -23.23
C GLY A 31 -21.47 9.86 -23.83
N GLY A 32 -22.51 9.04 -23.96
CA GLY A 32 -23.93 9.22 -23.69
C GLY A 32 -24.66 7.87 -23.80
N ASP A 33 -25.87 7.85 -23.29
CA ASP A 33 -26.81 6.73 -23.27
C ASP A 33 -27.10 6.12 -24.66
N SER A 34 -27.31 4.80 -24.70
CA SER A 34 -28.42 4.26 -25.48
C SER A 34 -28.88 2.92 -24.92
N MET A 35 -30.18 2.88 -24.68
CA MET A 35 -30.98 1.87 -24.00
C MET A 35 -31.63 0.93 -25.02
N THR A 36 -31.54 -0.40 -24.84
CA THR A 36 -32.55 -1.37 -25.31
C THR A 36 -32.62 -2.60 -24.37
N LYS A 37 -33.84 -2.92 -23.93
CA LYS A 37 -34.28 -4.12 -23.16
C LYS A 37 -34.61 -5.31 -24.11
N PRO A 38 -35.24 -6.42 -23.67
CA PRO A 38 -34.78 -7.48 -22.77
C PRO A 38 -34.94 -8.90 -23.40
N GLY A 39 -34.18 -9.89 -22.93
CA GLY A 39 -34.32 -11.31 -23.32
C GLY A 39 -35.01 -12.17 -22.25
N ARG A 40 -36.09 -12.87 -22.64
CA ARG A 40 -36.83 -13.89 -21.86
C ARG A 40 -36.09 -15.24 -21.81
N GLY A 41 -36.35 -16.00 -20.74
CA GLY A 41 -36.11 -17.46 -20.62
C GLY A 41 -35.97 -17.85 -19.15
N SER A 42 -37.04 -18.09 -18.40
CA SER A 42 -37.84 -19.33 -18.26
C SER A 42 -37.35 -20.29 -17.15
N SER A 43 -38.16 -20.33 -16.08
CA SER A 43 -38.55 -21.44 -15.19
C SER A 43 -37.54 -22.45 -14.63
N GLY A 44 -37.60 -22.59 -13.30
CA GLY A 44 -37.15 -23.77 -12.56
C GLY A 44 -37.35 -23.67 -11.05
N ALA A 45 -38.59 -23.94 -10.60
CA ALA A 45 -39.03 -24.55 -9.32
C ALA A 45 -38.07 -24.52 -8.09
N LEU A 46 -38.42 -23.80 -7.03
CA LEU A 46 -39.18 -24.23 -5.83
C LEU A 46 -38.34 -24.82 -4.68
N ARG A 47 -38.68 -24.32 -3.48
CA ARG A 47 -38.59 -24.93 -2.14
C ARG A 47 -37.23 -24.87 -1.41
N GLY A 48 -37.22 -24.12 -0.31
CA GLY A 48 -36.12 -24.15 0.66
C GLY A 48 -36.27 -23.17 1.82
N GLN A 49 -37.29 -23.39 2.65
CA GLN A 49 -37.40 -23.08 4.08
C GLN A 49 -36.96 -21.71 4.65
N ALA A 50 -37.94 -21.05 5.28
CA ALA A 50 -37.76 -19.95 6.22
C ALA A 50 -36.92 -20.39 7.44
N GLY A 51 -35.76 -19.76 7.62
CA GLY A 51 -34.92 -19.88 8.81
C GLY A 51 -34.95 -18.58 9.59
N VAL A 52 -35.64 -18.61 10.72
CA VAL A 52 -35.90 -17.51 11.65
C VAL A 52 -34.59 -16.96 12.24
N VAL A 53 -34.47 -15.63 12.23
CA VAL A 53 -33.50 -14.84 13.00
C VAL A 53 -33.65 -15.20 14.48
N ARG A 54 -32.60 -15.75 15.09
CA ARG A 54 -32.48 -15.80 16.55
C ARG A 54 -31.17 -15.17 16.98
N ALA A 55 -31.27 -13.89 17.29
CA ALA A 55 -30.43 -13.22 18.26
C ALA A 55 -30.49 -13.99 19.58
N LEU A 56 -29.32 -14.31 20.14
CA LEU A 56 -29.18 -14.68 21.54
C LEU A 56 -28.25 -13.65 22.18
N VAL A 57 -28.87 -12.66 22.80
CA VAL A 57 -28.32 -11.92 23.94
C VAL A 57 -29.39 -11.98 25.00
N VAL A 58 -29.05 -12.50 26.19
CA VAL A 58 -29.41 -12.03 27.55
C VAL A 58 -28.61 -12.95 28.48
N ALA A 59 -27.48 -12.53 29.05
CA ALA A 59 -27.26 -11.56 30.12
C ALA A 59 -27.33 -12.19 31.52
N GLY A 60 -26.39 -11.78 32.36
CA GLY A 60 -26.35 -12.09 33.78
C GLY A 60 -25.51 -11.05 34.52
N PHE A 61 -26.01 -9.81 34.60
CA PHE A 61 -25.73 -8.96 35.75
C PHE A 61 -26.90 -8.00 36.00
N LEU A 62 -27.57 -8.22 37.12
CA LEU A 62 -28.59 -7.34 37.68
C LEU A 62 -27.91 -6.12 38.29
N ALA A 63 -28.30 -4.92 37.85
CA ALA A 63 -28.25 -3.72 38.69
C ALA A 63 -29.33 -2.71 38.26
N TRP A 64 -30.04 -2.23 39.27
CA TRP A 64 -31.25 -1.41 39.27
C TRP A 64 -30.98 0.03 38.79
N THR A 65 -31.95 0.56 38.05
CA THR A 65 -32.00 1.86 37.36
C THR A 65 -32.04 3.11 38.25
N SER A 66 -31.37 4.17 37.80
CA SER A 66 -31.91 5.55 37.89
C SER A 66 -31.48 6.35 36.67
N GLY A 67 -32.47 6.97 36.02
CA GLY A 67 -32.38 7.61 34.71
C GLY A 67 -31.31 8.71 34.62
N GLY A 68 -30.50 8.58 33.59
CA GLY A 68 -29.66 9.62 33.01
C GLY A 68 -29.33 9.14 31.62
N THR A 69 -29.81 9.87 30.61
CA THR A 69 -29.55 9.58 29.19
C THR A 69 -28.05 9.43 28.98
N VAL A 70 -27.59 8.22 28.67
CA VAL A 70 -26.23 8.04 28.15
C VAL A 70 -26.26 8.67 26.77
N SER A 71 -25.82 9.93 26.69
CA SER A 71 -25.51 10.57 25.43
C SER A 71 -24.41 9.72 24.80
N VAL A 72 -24.79 8.90 23.84
CA VAL A 72 -23.84 8.28 22.93
C VAL A 72 -23.32 9.44 22.10
N GLU A 73 -22.25 10.09 22.55
CA GLU A 73 -21.43 10.90 21.66
C GLU A 73 -21.03 9.98 20.51
N ALA A 74 -21.66 10.18 19.36
CA ALA A 74 -21.14 9.66 18.12
C ALA A 74 -19.73 10.23 18.03
N ALA A 75 -18.73 9.39 18.31
CA ALA A 75 -17.36 9.72 18.05
C ALA A 75 -17.29 10.03 16.55
N GLU A 76 -17.24 11.31 16.18
CA GLU A 76 -16.77 11.74 14.87
C GLU A 76 -15.36 11.17 14.75
N GLY A 77 -15.28 10.01 14.11
CA GLY A 77 -14.06 9.24 14.02
C GLY A 77 -13.03 10.06 13.26
N LYS A 78 -12.08 10.64 13.99
CA LYS A 78 -10.81 11.10 13.42
C LYS A 78 -10.20 9.92 12.70
N GLY A 79 -10.33 9.88 11.37
CA GLY A 79 -9.90 8.74 10.57
C GLY A 79 -8.39 8.62 10.63
N GLU A 80 -7.89 7.63 11.36
CA GLU A 80 -6.49 7.24 11.28
C GLU A 80 -6.32 6.23 10.14
N VAL A 81 -5.27 6.44 9.33
CA VAL A 81 -4.91 5.56 8.20
C VAL A 81 -3.50 5.08 8.41
N ALA A 82 -3.35 3.80 8.74
CA ALA A 82 -2.08 3.13 8.85
C ALA A 82 -1.57 2.75 7.45
N VAL A 83 -0.38 3.25 7.09
CA VAL A 83 0.19 3.06 5.75
C VAL A 83 1.49 2.27 5.84
N ALA A 84 1.52 1.08 5.26
CA ALA A 84 2.77 0.37 4.98
C ALA A 84 3.37 0.92 3.68
N ALA A 85 4.58 1.47 3.73
CA ALA A 85 5.22 2.06 2.57
C ALA A 85 6.66 1.56 2.37
N ALA A 86 7.00 1.24 1.12
CA ALA A 86 8.39 0.98 0.75
C ALA A 86 9.30 2.13 1.19
N ALA A 87 10.48 1.80 1.72
CA ALA A 87 11.40 2.78 2.30
C ALA A 87 11.89 3.84 1.31
N ASP A 88 11.95 3.51 0.01
CA ASP A 88 12.26 4.47 -1.07
C ASP A 88 11.25 5.62 -1.17
N LEU A 89 10.02 5.41 -0.73
CA LEU A 89 8.95 6.39 -0.82
C LEU A 89 8.97 7.38 0.34
N LYS A 90 9.86 7.23 1.33
CA LYS A 90 9.83 8.02 2.57
C LYS A 90 9.76 9.52 2.32
N PHE A 91 10.72 10.07 1.57
CA PHE A 91 10.80 11.51 1.34
C PHE A 91 9.56 12.04 0.61
N ALA A 92 9.16 11.37 -0.48
CA ALA A 92 7.99 11.78 -1.26
C ALA A 92 6.67 11.65 -0.47
N LEU A 93 6.50 10.56 0.29
CA LEU A 93 5.28 10.32 1.06
C LEU A 93 5.18 11.26 2.25
N ASP A 94 6.29 11.59 2.93
CA ASP A 94 6.30 12.56 4.02
C ASP A 94 5.83 13.94 3.53
N GLU A 95 6.31 14.40 2.36
CA GLU A 95 5.85 15.64 1.72
C GLU A 95 4.36 15.60 1.34
N ILE A 96 3.92 14.49 0.74
CA ILE A 96 2.51 14.29 0.37
C ILE A 96 1.62 14.32 1.62
N ILE A 97 2.02 13.66 2.71
CA ILE A 97 1.28 13.65 3.98
C ILE A 97 1.22 15.05 4.58
N ALA A 98 2.31 15.81 4.54
CA ALA A 98 2.33 17.19 5.03
C ALA A 98 1.36 18.08 4.24
N ALA A 99 1.35 17.97 2.90
CA ALA A 99 0.40 18.70 2.05
C ALA A 99 -1.05 18.25 2.27
N LEU A 100 -1.28 16.95 2.48
CA LEU A 100 -2.61 16.40 2.75
C LEU A 100 -3.18 16.91 4.08
N ARG A 101 -2.36 16.99 5.13
CA ARG A 101 -2.78 17.51 6.46
C ARG A 101 -3.28 18.94 6.39
N GLN A 102 -2.75 19.78 5.49
CA GLN A 102 -3.25 21.14 5.28
C GLN A 102 -4.64 21.17 4.67
N ARG A 103 -4.98 20.17 3.84
CA ARG A 103 -6.28 20.08 3.14
C ARG A 103 -7.32 19.27 3.90
N ARG A 104 -6.88 18.31 4.70
CA ARG A 104 -7.69 17.34 5.46
C ARG A 104 -7.13 17.21 6.88
N PRO A 105 -7.31 18.23 7.73
CA PRO A 105 -6.81 18.21 9.11
C PRO A 105 -7.53 17.16 9.98
N ASP A 106 -8.70 16.70 9.55
CA ASP A 106 -9.50 15.62 10.12
C ASP A 106 -8.89 14.22 9.91
N LEU A 107 -7.99 14.09 8.92
CA LEU A 107 -7.40 12.82 8.51
C LEU A 107 -5.97 12.67 9.06
N ARG A 108 -5.76 11.63 9.87
CA ARG A 108 -4.44 11.28 10.40
C ARG A 108 -3.83 10.15 9.58
N VAL A 109 -2.78 10.44 8.81
CA VAL A 109 -2.00 9.40 8.12
C VAL A 109 -0.76 9.05 8.95
N THR A 110 -0.60 7.77 9.26
CA THR A 110 0.50 7.21 10.06
C THR A 110 1.30 6.24 9.19
N PRO A 111 2.41 6.69 8.56
CA PRO A 111 3.23 5.83 7.71
C PRO A 111 4.24 5.00 8.53
N THR A 112 4.42 3.75 8.12
CA THR A 112 5.50 2.87 8.54
C THR A 112 6.34 2.50 7.32
N TYR A 113 7.65 2.71 7.41
CA TYR A 113 8.58 2.49 6.31
C TYR A 113 9.40 1.22 6.49
N GLY A 114 9.68 0.52 5.38
CA GLY A 114 10.35 -0.77 5.39
C GLY A 114 10.52 -1.37 4.00
N SER A 115 11.11 -2.56 3.89
CA SER A 115 11.22 -3.24 2.59
C SER A 115 9.84 -3.76 2.15
N SER A 116 9.53 -3.67 0.85
CA SER A 116 8.26 -4.20 0.33
C SER A 116 8.10 -5.70 0.57
N GLY A 117 9.20 -6.47 0.58
CA GLY A 117 9.18 -7.88 0.93
C GLY A 117 8.79 -8.14 2.38
N ASN A 118 9.29 -7.33 3.33
CA ASN A 118 8.90 -7.46 4.74
C ASN A 118 7.43 -7.12 4.95
N PHE A 119 6.92 -6.05 4.33
CA PHE A 119 5.50 -5.72 4.42
C PHE A 119 4.62 -6.74 3.71
N TYR A 120 5.06 -7.30 2.59
CA TYR A 120 4.36 -8.43 1.97
C TYR A 120 4.19 -9.57 2.97
N SER A 121 5.26 -9.99 3.67
CA SER A 121 5.17 -11.02 4.71
C SER A 121 4.24 -10.63 5.86
N GLN A 122 4.28 -9.38 6.34
CA GLN A 122 3.41 -8.91 7.41
C GLN A 122 1.93 -8.87 6.98
N LEU A 123 1.64 -8.33 5.80
CA LEU A 123 0.29 -8.22 5.24
C LEU A 123 -0.30 -9.58 4.89
N SER A 124 0.51 -10.51 4.39
CA SER A 124 0.11 -11.92 4.20
C SER A 124 -0.36 -12.54 5.53
N ASN A 125 0.25 -12.12 6.65
CA ASN A 125 -0.13 -12.48 8.02
C ASN A 125 -1.14 -11.52 8.66
N ARG A 126 -1.88 -10.75 7.84
CA ARG A 126 -2.97 -9.85 8.29
C ARG A 126 -2.52 -8.75 9.26
N ALA A 127 -1.32 -8.22 9.09
CA ALA A 127 -0.90 -7.02 9.81
C ALA A 127 -1.88 -5.85 9.55
N PRO A 128 -2.21 -5.04 10.58
CA PRO A 128 -3.31 -4.09 10.53
C PRO A 128 -2.92 -2.77 9.86
N PHE A 129 -2.66 -2.79 8.56
CA PHE A 129 -2.48 -1.60 7.73
C PHE A 129 -3.69 -1.39 6.84
N ASP A 130 -4.03 -0.14 6.53
CA ASP A 130 -5.13 0.23 5.64
C ASP A 130 -4.67 0.34 4.18
N MET A 131 -3.41 0.73 3.98
CA MET A 131 -2.84 0.92 2.65
C MET A 131 -1.44 0.32 2.57
N PHE A 132 -1.10 -0.17 1.38
CA PHE A 132 0.24 -0.65 1.08
C PHE A 132 0.77 -0.01 -0.21
N PHE A 133 1.93 0.62 -0.12
CA PHE A 133 2.69 1.15 -1.24
C PHE A 133 3.97 0.33 -1.44
N SER A 134 3.92 -0.59 -2.41
CA SER A 134 5.05 -1.46 -2.76
C SER A 134 5.88 -0.86 -3.89
N ALA A 135 7.20 -0.99 -3.78
CA ALA A 135 8.15 -0.69 -4.85
C ALA A 135 8.19 -1.77 -5.94
N ASP A 136 7.54 -2.91 -5.73
CA ASP A 136 7.42 -4.02 -6.69
C ASP A 136 5.96 -4.41 -6.88
N ARG A 137 5.52 -4.46 -8.15
CA ARG A 137 4.18 -4.87 -8.54
C ARG A 137 3.87 -6.31 -8.10
N ALA A 138 4.84 -7.21 -8.16
CA ALA A 138 4.63 -8.63 -7.89
C ALA A 138 4.16 -8.89 -6.45
N PHE A 139 4.54 -8.06 -5.47
CA PHE A 139 4.04 -8.20 -4.11
C PHE A 139 2.56 -7.82 -3.98
N ILE A 140 2.10 -6.81 -4.73
CA ILE A 140 0.68 -6.43 -4.76
C ILE A 140 -0.13 -7.55 -5.42
N GLU A 141 0.30 -8.04 -6.58
CA GLU A 141 -0.36 -9.14 -7.29
C GLU A 141 -0.51 -10.41 -6.43
N LYS A 142 0.52 -10.74 -5.64
CA LYS A 142 0.44 -11.86 -4.69
C LYS A 142 -0.58 -11.62 -3.58
N LEU A 143 -0.66 -10.41 -3.01
CA LEU A 143 -1.65 -10.08 -1.98
C LEU A 143 -3.09 -10.07 -2.53
N VAL A 144 -3.27 -9.65 -3.79
CA VAL A 144 -4.55 -9.75 -4.51
C VAL A 144 -4.97 -11.21 -4.64
N ALA A 145 -4.06 -12.08 -5.10
CA ALA A 145 -4.31 -13.51 -5.22
C ALA A 145 -4.62 -14.20 -3.88
N GLN A 146 -4.16 -13.62 -2.76
CA GLN A 146 -4.44 -14.08 -1.39
C GLN A 146 -5.70 -13.46 -0.77
N ASP A 147 -6.45 -12.64 -1.51
CA ASP A 147 -7.66 -11.94 -1.04
C ASP A 147 -7.39 -11.02 0.18
N VAL A 148 -6.17 -10.48 0.29
CA VAL A 148 -5.75 -9.56 1.36
C VAL A 148 -6.09 -8.11 1.00
N THR A 149 -6.30 -7.80 -0.28
CA THR A 149 -6.60 -6.44 -0.76
C THR A 149 -8.09 -6.22 -1.02
N ILE A 150 -8.47 -4.96 -1.16
CA ILE A 150 -9.77 -4.59 -1.74
C ILE A 150 -9.64 -4.69 -3.27
N ALA A 151 -10.45 -5.56 -3.89
CA ALA A 151 -10.40 -5.80 -5.32
C ALA A 151 -10.59 -4.51 -6.14
N GLY A 152 -9.71 -4.28 -7.11
CA GLY A 152 -9.76 -3.11 -8.00
C GLY A 152 -9.23 -1.82 -7.36
N SER A 153 -8.66 -1.90 -6.15
CA SER A 153 -8.02 -0.74 -5.49
C SER A 153 -6.55 -0.59 -5.87
N GLU A 154 -6.00 -1.49 -6.68
CA GLU A 154 -4.61 -1.48 -7.08
C GLU A 154 -4.32 -0.41 -8.15
N PHE A 155 -3.21 0.33 -8.02
CA PHE A 155 -2.84 1.35 -8.99
C PHE A 155 -1.33 1.61 -9.09
N LEU A 156 -0.87 1.97 -10.29
CA LEU A 156 0.51 2.42 -10.49
C LEU A 156 0.66 3.87 -10.02
N TYR A 157 1.44 4.08 -8.96
CA TYR A 157 1.68 5.42 -8.40
C TYR A 157 2.97 6.08 -8.90
N ALA A 158 4.00 5.29 -9.21
CA ALA A 158 5.31 5.79 -9.67
C ALA A 158 6.12 4.69 -10.36
N ILE A 159 7.15 5.11 -11.08
CA ILE A 159 8.17 4.26 -11.70
C ILE A 159 9.53 4.69 -11.13
N GLY A 160 10.20 3.75 -10.46
CA GLY A 160 11.53 3.96 -9.89
C GLY A 160 12.64 3.94 -10.95
N ARG A 161 13.77 4.57 -10.65
CA ARG A 161 15.00 4.49 -11.44
C ARG A 161 16.17 4.14 -10.53
N ILE A 162 17.06 3.28 -11.00
CA ILE A 162 18.32 2.95 -10.31
C ILE A 162 19.38 3.99 -10.70
N VAL A 163 20.16 4.41 -9.71
CA VAL A 163 21.21 5.41 -9.88
C VAL A 163 22.46 4.99 -9.10
N VAL A 164 23.62 5.46 -9.54
CA VAL A 164 24.82 5.50 -8.71
C VAL A 164 24.80 6.83 -7.97
N TRP A 165 25.03 6.78 -6.65
CA TRP A 165 25.03 7.97 -5.82
C TRP A 165 26.26 7.97 -4.91
N VAL A 166 26.88 9.14 -4.76
CA VAL A 166 28.01 9.37 -3.86
C VAL A 166 27.81 10.67 -3.09
N PRO A 167 28.48 10.83 -1.93
CA PRO A 167 28.52 12.11 -1.23
C PRO A 167 29.07 13.22 -2.12
N ARG A 168 28.59 14.46 -1.94
CA ARG A 168 29.07 15.63 -2.69
C ARG A 168 30.57 15.85 -2.58
N SER A 169 31.19 15.47 -1.47
CA SER A 169 32.64 15.56 -1.22
C SER A 169 33.45 14.40 -1.82
N SER A 170 32.81 13.49 -2.56
CA SER A 170 33.48 12.33 -3.15
C SER A 170 34.48 12.77 -4.23
N PRO A 171 35.72 12.25 -4.22
CA PRO A 171 36.71 12.53 -5.26
C PRO A 171 36.48 11.71 -6.55
N LEU A 172 35.31 11.07 -6.68
CA LEU A 172 34.93 10.23 -7.81
C LEU A 172 34.18 11.06 -8.85
N ASP A 173 34.64 10.99 -10.09
CA ASP A 173 34.03 11.68 -11.23
C ASP A 173 32.95 10.80 -11.88
N ILE A 174 31.75 10.79 -11.30
CA ILE A 174 30.62 9.99 -11.79
C ILE A 174 30.11 10.51 -13.13
N GLU A 175 30.12 11.82 -13.34
CA GLU A 175 29.58 12.41 -14.58
C GLU A 175 30.37 11.94 -15.79
N LYS A 176 31.68 11.80 -15.66
CA LYS A 176 32.54 11.29 -16.72
C LYS A 176 32.61 9.76 -16.78
N GLN A 177 32.72 9.08 -15.63
CA GLN A 177 32.97 7.64 -15.59
C GLN A 177 31.68 6.79 -15.60
N GLY A 178 30.54 7.39 -15.28
CA GLY A 178 29.27 6.68 -15.14
C GLY A 178 29.37 5.50 -14.18
N ILE A 179 28.82 4.35 -14.57
CA ILE A 179 28.84 3.12 -13.77
C ILE A 179 30.26 2.54 -13.56
N ALA A 180 31.21 2.83 -14.46
CA ALA A 180 32.57 2.28 -14.39
C ALA A 180 33.30 2.74 -13.11
N VAL A 181 32.85 3.84 -12.51
CA VAL A 181 33.35 4.37 -11.23
C VAL A 181 33.31 3.34 -10.11
N LEU A 182 32.39 2.36 -10.15
CA LEU A 182 32.28 1.30 -9.13
C LEU A 182 33.51 0.38 -9.10
N LYS A 183 34.27 0.34 -10.19
CA LYS A 183 35.49 -0.45 -10.34
C LYS A 183 36.74 0.27 -9.82
N ASP A 184 36.64 1.58 -9.58
CA ASP A 184 37.75 2.38 -9.08
C ASP A 184 38.32 1.75 -7.78
N PRO A 185 39.66 1.59 -7.67
CA PRO A 185 40.29 1.01 -6.48
C PRO A 185 39.98 1.77 -5.18
N ARG A 186 39.63 3.06 -5.27
CA ARG A 186 39.21 3.88 -4.13
C ARG A 186 37.83 3.48 -3.60
N VAL A 187 37.00 2.84 -4.43
CA VAL A 187 35.71 2.28 -4.02
C VAL A 187 35.94 0.97 -3.29
N ARG A 188 35.84 1.04 -1.95
CA ARG A 188 36.02 -0.11 -1.05
C ARG A 188 34.72 -0.86 -0.74
N ARG A 189 33.59 -0.15 -0.73
CA ARG A 189 32.26 -0.68 -0.44
C ARG A 189 31.24 -0.02 -1.37
N ILE A 190 30.26 -0.79 -1.79
CA ILE A 190 29.13 -0.37 -2.62
C ILE A 190 27.87 -0.80 -1.87
N SER A 191 27.18 0.16 -1.29
CA SER A 191 25.96 -0.13 -0.52
C SER A 191 24.78 -0.36 -1.45
N ILE A 192 24.13 -1.51 -1.32
CA ILE A 192 22.85 -1.82 -1.97
C ILE A 192 21.85 -2.29 -0.93
N ALA A 193 20.56 -2.09 -1.17
CA ALA A 193 19.56 -2.72 -0.32
C ALA A 193 19.65 -4.25 -0.46
N ASN A 194 19.37 -5.01 0.60
CA ASN A 194 19.45 -6.47 0.55
C ASN A 194 18.50 -7.05 -0.53
N PRO A 195 19.03 -7.69 -1.60
CA PRO A 195 18.21 -8.15 -2.74
C PRO A 195 17.15 -9.19 -2.36
N ARG A 196 17.32 -9.93 -1.26
CA ARG A 196 16.38 -10.96 -0.84
C ARG A 196 14.98 -10.41 -0.54
N HIS A 197 14.88 -9.18 -0.06
CA HIS A 197 13.59 -8.59 0.34
C HIS A 197 13.36 -7.17 -0.22
N ALA A 198 14.40 -6.46 -0.67
CA ALA A 198 14.27 -5.10 -1.19
C ALA A 198 14.24 -5.08 -2.74
N PRO A 199 13.18 -4.54 -3.37
CA PRO A 199 13.10 -4.40 -4.83
C PRO A 199 14.26 -3.63 -5.44
N TYR A 200 14.66 -2.50 -4.84
CA TYR A 200 15.81 -1.73 -5.31
C TYR A 200 17.14 -2.46 -5.16
N GLY A 201 17.25 -3.39 -4.21
CA GLY A 201 18.40 -4.28 -4.08
C GLY A 201 18.51 -5.25 -5.26
N ARG A 202 17.39 -5.92 -5.60
CA ARG A 202 17.32 -6.77 -6.79
C ARG A 202 17.59 -6.01 -8.07
N ALA A 203 17.03 -4.80 -8.20
CA ALA A 203 17.22 -3.97 -9.36
C ALA A 203 18.66 -3.47 -9.50
N ALA A 204 19.34 -3.14 -8.40
CA ALA A 204 20.76 -2.82 -8.40
C ALA A 204 21.60 -4.02 -8.86
N GLU A 205 21.37 -5.21 -8.29
CA GLU A 205 22.08 -6.43 -8.70
C GLU A 205 21.83 -6.75 -10.18
N ALA A 206 20.58 -6.68 -10.64
CA ALA A 206 20.21 -6.89 -12.04
C ALA A 206 20.90 -5.88 -12.97
N ALA A 207 21.00 -4.61 -12.57
CA ALA A 207 21.72 -3.59 -13.33
C ALA A 207 23.22 -3.92 -13.43
N LEU A 208 23.87 -4.29 -12.33
CA LEU A 208 25.28 -4.67 -12.33
C LEU A 208 25.55 -5.88 -13.23
N ARG A 209 24.66 -6.89 -13.20
CA ARG A 209 24.76 -8.08 -14.06
C ARG A 209 24.54 -7.75 -15.52
N SER A 210 23.52 -6.96 -15.83
CA SER A 210 23.22 -6.51 -17.20
C SER A 210 24.34 -5.66 -17.79
N LEU A 211 25.09 -4.94 -16.96
CA LEU A 211 26.23 -4.12 -17.37
C LEU A 211 27.56 -4.90 -17.36
N GLY A 212 27.53 -6.19 -17.02
CA GLY A 212 28.71 -7.08 -17.06
C GLY A 212 29.75 -6.83 -15.96
N ILE A 213 29.47 -5.96 -14.98
CA ILE A 213 30.45 -5.57 -13.94
C ILE A 213 30.23 -6.28 -12.60
N TYR A 214 29.14 -7.04 -12.46
CA TYR A 214 28.78 -7.68 -11.19
C TYR A 214 29.94 -8.50 -10.60
N GLU A 215 30.59 -9.35 -11.40
CA GLU A 215 31.69 -10.20 -10.92
C GLU A 215 32.91 -9.38 -10.45
N GLU A 216 33.17 -8.21 -11.04
CA GLU A 216 34.28 -7.33 -10.67
C GLU A 216 34.02 -6.58 -9.35
N VAL A 217 32.76 -6.41 -8.95
CA VAL A 217 32.37 -5.57 -7.82
C VAL A 217 31.65 -6.31 -6.70
N LYS A 218 31.28 -7.59 -6.88
CA LYS A 218 30.49 -8.38 -5.92
C LYS A 218 31.08 -8.40 -4.51
N ASP A 219 32.42 -8.45 -4.41
CA ASP A 219 33.12 -8.50 -3.12
C ASP A 219 33.11 -7.14 -2.39
N LYS A 220 32.71 -6.08 -3.08
CA LYS A 220 32.51 -4.74 -2.51
C LYS A 220 31.06 -4.50 -2.06
N LEU A 221 30.10 -5.36 -2.43
CA LEU A 221 28.69 -5.17 -2.12
C LEU A 221 28.42 -5.36 -0.63
N VAL A 222 27.70 -4.40 -0.03
CA VAL A 222 27.28 -4.43 1.38
C VAL A 222 25.82 -4.02 1.55
#